data_AF-A0A951MJT8-F1
#
_entry.id   AF-A0A951MJT8-F1
#
_cell.length_a   1.000
_cell.length_b   1.000
_cell.length_c   1.000
_cell.angle_alpha   90.00
_cell.angle_beta   90.00
_cell.angle_gamma   90.00
#
_symmetry.space_group_name_H-M   'P 1'
#
loop_
_entity.id
_entity.type
_entity.pdbx_description
1 polymer ?
#
loop_
_entity_poly.entity_id
_entity_poly.type
_entity_poly.pdbx_seq_one_letter_code
_entity_poly.pdbx_strand_id
1 'polypeptide(L)'
;MDRSVQVEVTNNNWMDMTVHAVRGGTRVRLGTVTTGSSQRFDLPRSLNARAGDLHLVADPIGSQRMHQSRPIMVEPGGLVRWSLENHLALSSFSVAMRR
;
A
#
# COMPACT_ATOMS: atom_id res chain seq x y z
N MET A 1 -3.83 -13.54 -19.94
CA MET A 1 -2.97 -13.76 -18.75
C MET A 1 -3.33 -12.70 -17.72
N ASP A 2 -3.75 -13.09 -16.53
CA ASP A 2 -4.07 -12.17 -15.43
C ASP A 2 -2.77 -11.68 -14.76
N ARG A 3 -2.49 -10.38 -14.85
CA ARG A 3 -1.27 -9.76 -14.32
C ARG A 3 -1.56 -9.23 -12.91
N SER A 4 -0.71 -9.57 -11.92
CA SER A 4 -0.86 -9.04 -10.57
C SER A 4 -0.65 -7.52 -10.55
N VAL A 5 -1.40 -6.85 -9.67
CA VAL A 5 -1.12 -5.46 -9.30
C VAL A 5 0.09 -5.47 -8.36
N GLN A 6 1.03 -4.57 -8.59
CA GLN A 6 2.17 -4.38 -7.70
C GLN A 6 1.97 -3.15 -6.81
N VAL A 7 2.39 -3.24 -5.56
CA VAL A 7 2.42 -2.11 -4.61
C VAL A 7 3.88 -1.84 -4.25
N GLU A 8 4.38 -0.68 -4.62
CA GLU A 8 5.69 -0.16 -4.23
C GLU A 8 5.49 0.85 -3.11
N VAL A 9 6.05 0.58 -1.95
CA VAL A 9 5.96 1.44 -0.77
C VAL A 9 7.35 1.98 -0.46
N THR A 10 7.46 3.30 -0.33
CA THR A 10 8.65 3.99 0.15
C THR A 10 8.35 4.53 1.55
N ASN A 11 9.19 4.17 2.51
CA ASN A 11 9.06 4.61 3.89
C ASN A 11 10.07 5.71 4.23
N ASN A 12 9.63 6.96 4.13
CA ASN A 12 10.40 8.13 4.59
C ASN A 12 10.16 8.42 6.08
N ASN A 13 9.32 7.62 6.75
CA ASN A 13 9.06 7.74 8.18
C ASN A 13 10.22 7.16 9.00
N TRP A 14 10.40 7.68 10.21
CA TRP A 14 11.39 7.25 11.20
C TRP A 14 11.04 5.92 11.92
N MET A 15 9.83 5.42 11.72
CA MET A 15 9.39 4.13 12.24
C MET A 15 9.29 3.10 11.12
N ASP A 16 9.61 1.85 11.43
CA ASP A 16 9.32 0.73 10.54
C ASP A 16 7.80 0.53 10.40
N MET A 17 7.35 0.20 9.19
CA MET A 17 5.92 0.17 8.84
C MET A 17 5.50 -1.24 8.45
N THR A 18 4.48 -1.78 9.11
CA THR A 18 3.77 -2.96 8.60
C THR A 18 2.68 -2.50 7.62
N VAL A 19 2.78 -2.96 6.38
CA VAL A 19 1.88 -2.56 5.30
C VAL A 19 0.82 -3.63 5.10
N HIS A 20 -0.43 -3.18 4.95
CA HIS A 20 -1.57 -4.02 4.66
C HIS A 20 -2.36 -3.52 3.46
N ALA A 21 -2.96 -4.43 2.72
CA ALA A 21 -4.03 -4.14 1.78
C ALA A 21 -5.37 -4.49 2.43
N VAL A 22 -6.34 -3.59 2.32
CA VAL A 22 -7.67 -3.73 2.93
C VAL A 22 -8.75 -3.54 1.87
N ARG A 23 -9.71 -4.46 1.82
CA ARG A 23 -10.87 -4.38 0.93
C ARG A 23 -12.05 -5.12 1.53
N GLY A 24 -13.23 -4.50 1.57
CA GLY A 24 -14.47 -5.15 1.99
C GLY A 24 -14.36 -5.90 3.34
N GLY A 25 -13.68 -5.31 4.33
CA GLY A 25 -13.41 -5.92 5.63
C GLY A 25 -12.29 -6.96 5.67
N THR A 26 -11.78 -7.41 4.52
CA THR A 26 -10.60 -8.28 4.43
C THR A 26 -9.34 -7.43 4.55
N ARG A 27 -8.46 -7.76 5.51
CA ARG A 27 -7.14 -7.14 5.69
C ARG A 27 -6.05 -8.18 5.50
N VAL A 28 -5.16 -7.96 4.54
CA VAL A 28 -4.02 -8.84 4.25
C VAL A 28 -2.72 -8.07 4.48
N ARG A 29 -1.80 -8.65 5.27
CA ARG A 29 -0.46 -8.10 5.45
C ARG A 29 0.35 -8.33 4.18
N LEU A 30 0.90 -7.25 3.62
CA LEU A 30 1.80 -7.31 2.47
C LEU A 30 3.26 -7.53 2.92
N GLY A 31 3.67 -6.86 3.99
CA GLY A 31 5.02 -7.00 4.54
C GLY A 31 5.40 -5.88 5.51
N THR A 32 6.70 -5.73 5.75
CA THR A 32 7.27 -4.68 6.61
C THR A 32 8.31 -3.88 5.83
N VAL A 33 8.11 -2.58 5.74
CA VAL A 33 9.05 -1.65 5.10
C VAL A 33 9.84 -0.93 6.18
N THR A 34 11.14 -1.18 6.23
CA THR A 34 12.02 -0.56 7.21
C THR A 34 12.24 0.92 6.90
N THR A 35 12.61 1.67 7.92
CA THR A 35 12.93 3.10 7.85
C THR A 35 13.91 3.41 6.71
N GLY A 36 13.59 4.42 5.89
CA GLY A 36 14.44 4.89 4.79
C GLY A 36 14.56 3.91 3.61
N SER A 37 13.66 2.94 3.49
CA SER A 37 13.70 1.92 2.43
C SER A 37 12.44 1.92 1.54
N SER A 38 12.56 1.25 0.40
CA SER A 38 11.43 0.93 -0.48
C SER A 38 11.29 -0.57 -0.65
N GLN A 39 10.05 -1.07 -0.67
CA GLN A 39 9.75 -2.47 -0.95
C GLN A 39 8.59 -2.62 -1.91
N ARG A 40 8.56 -3.76 -2.60
CA ARG A 40 7.49 -4.11 -3.54
C ARG A 40 6.77 -5.36 -3.09
N PHE A 41 5.46 -5.33 -3.21
CA PHE A 41 4.55 -6.42 -2.86
C PHE A 41 3.63 -6.72 -4.02
N ASP A 42 3.29 -7.99 -4.22
CA ASP A 42 2.16 -8.36 -5.06
C ASP A 42 0.86 -8.20 -4.27
N LEU A 43 -0.12 -7.52 -4.86
CA LEU A 43 -1.46 -7.46 -4.31
C LEU A 43 -2.12 -8.84 -4.49
N PRO A 44 -2.60 -9.48 -3.40
CA PRO A 44 -3.32 -10.74 -3.50
C PRO A 44 -4.50 -10.63 -4.48
N ARG A 45 -4.65 -11.59 -5.38
CA ARG A 45 -5.72 -11.59 -6.40
C ARG A 45 -7.14 -11.59 -5.81
N SER A 46 -7.30 -12.06 -4.58
CA SER A 46 -8.56 -11.99 -3.83
C SER A 46 -9.00 -10.55 -3.55
N LEU A 47 -8.07 -9.59 -3.57
CA LEU A 47 -8.33 -8.17 -3.41
C LEU A 47 -8.45 -7.51 -4.79
N ASN A 48 -9.62 -7.65 -5.42
CA ASN A 48 -9.91 -7.01 -6.71
C ASN A 48 -9.90 -5.46 -6.57
N ALA A 49 -8.90 -4.81 -7.15
CA ALA A 49 -8.72 -3.37 -7.06
C ALA A 49 -9.59 -2.53 -8.02
N ARG A 50 -10.46 -3.18 -8.84
CA ARG A 50 -11.34 -2.51 -9.80
C ARG A 50 -12.60 -1.89 -9.18
N ALA A 51 -12.95 -2.27 -7.96
CA ALA A 51 -14.21 -1.86 -7.32
C ALA A 51 -14.10 -0.58 -6.47
N GLY A 52 -12.92 0.07 -6.43
CA GLY A 52 -12.74 1.36 -5.75
C GLY A 52 -12.83 1.33 -4.22
N ASP A 53 -12.80 0.15 -3.60
CA ASP A 53 -12.88 -0.11 -2.17
C ASP A 53 -11.56 -0.65 -1.58
N LEU A 54 -10.49 -0.66 -2.38
CA LEU A 54 -9.14 -1.03 -1.94
C LEU A 54 -8.49 0.16 -1.23
N HIS A 55 -7.93 -0.09 -0.05
CA HIS A 55 -7.08 0.85 0.67
C HIS A 55 -5.78 0.18 1.07
N LEU A 56 -4.73 0.99 1.21
CA LEU A 56 -3.51 0.57 1.89
C LEU A 56 -3.51 1.13 3.31
N VAL A 57 -3.01 0.34 4.25
CA VAL A 57 -2.86 0.73 5.66
C VAL A 57 -1.40 0.55 6.06
N ALA A 58 -0.82 1.61 6.60
CA ALA A 58 0.50 1.65 7.19
C ALA A 58 0.33 1.64 8.71
N ASP A 59 0.94 0.65 9.34
CA ASP A 59 0.84 0.38 10.77
C ASP A 59 2.25 0.51 11.37
N PRO A 60 2.58 1.64 12.02
CA PRO A 60 3.92 1.88 12.53
C PRO A 60 4.25 0.96 13.70
N ILE A 61 5.38 0.27 13.63
CA ILE A 61 5.86 -0.60 14.70
C ILE A 61 6.25 0.28 15.91
N GLY A 62 5.57 0.08 17.04
CA GLY A 62 5.78 0.89 18.26
C GLY A 62 4.85 2.09 18.39
N SER A 63 3.83 2.24 17.52
CA SER A 63 2.78 3.25 17.62
C SER A 63 1.41 2.62 17.46
N GLN A 64 0.36 3.32 17.91
CA GLN A 64 -1.04 2.93 17.67
C GLN A 64 -1.69 3.75 16.54
N ARG A 65 -0.97 4.73 15.99
CA ARG A 65 -1.49 5.64 14.96
C ARG A 65 -1.29 5.07 13.58
N MET A 66 -2.25 4.26 13.13
CA MET A 66 -2.29 3.77 11.76
C MET A 66 -2.63 4.90 10.78
N HIS A 67 -2.12 4.78 9.55
CA HIS A 67 -2.51 5.64 8.44
C HIS A 67 -3.14 4.82 7.32
N GLN A 68 -4.29 5.29 6.83
CA GLN A 68 -5.02 4.67 5.73
C GLN A 68 -5.00 5.59 4.51
N SER A 69 -4.72 5.01 3.34
CA SER A 69 -4.80 5.74 2.07
C SER A 69 -6.24 6.08 1.70
N ARG A 70 -6.43 7.07 0.82
CA ARG A 70 -7.68 7.20 0.06
C ARG A 70 -7.95 5.92 -0.75
N PRO A 71 -9.21 5.66 -1.18
CA PRO A 71 -9.49 4.49 -2.00
C PRO A 71 -8.66 4.48 -3.29
N ILE A 72 -8.17 3.31 -3.65
CA ILE A 72 -7.30 3.08 -4.81
C ILE A 72 -8.07 2.27 -5.84
N MET A 73 -8.04 2.76 -7.08
CA MET A 73 -8.51 2.04 -8.25
C MET A 73 -7.30 1.77 -9.15
N VAL A 74 -7.05 0.51 -9.47
CA VAL A 74 -5.93 0.10 -10.31
C VAL A 74 -6.29 -1.16 -11.10
N GLU A 75 -5.95 -1.14 -12.38
CA GLU A 75 -6.17 -2.27 -13.27
C GLU A 75 -5.15 -3.39 -13.03
N PRO A 76 -5.50 -4.67 -13.28
CA PRO A 76 -4.56 -5.78 -13.28
C PRO A 76 -3.30 -5.46 -14.10
N GLY A 77 -2.13 -5.76 -13.52
CA GLY A 77 -0.83 -5.40 -14.08
C GLY A 77 -0.40 -3.96 -13.81
N GLY A 78 -1.22 -3.14 -13.15
CA GLY A 78 -0.86 -1.81 -12.72
C GLY A 78 0.13 -1.80 -11.55
N LEU A 79 0.65 -0.60 -11.26
CA LEU A 79 1.56 -0.33 -10.16
C LEU A 79 1.00 0.81 -9.31
N VAL A 80 0.85 0.55 -8.02
CA VAL A 80 0.57 1.56 -7.00
C VAL A 80 1.89 1.95 -6.35
N ARG A 81 2.21 3.24 -6.33
CA ARG A 81 3.34 3.78 -5.56
C ARG A 81 2.83 4.54 -4.37
N TRP A 82 3.29 4.22 -3.18
CA TRP A 82 2.87 4.87 -1.94
C TRP A 82 4.09 5.42 -1.18
N SER A 83 4.12 6.73 -0.96
CA SER A 83 5.14 7.42 -0.15
C SER A 83 4.59 7.68 1.23
N LEU A 84 5.20 7.06 2.25
CA LEU A 84 4.87 7.26 3.66
C LEU A 84 5.79 8.32 4.25
N GLU A 85 5.21 9.44 4.65
CA GLU A 85 5.97 10.58 5.19
C GLU A 85 6.08 10.54 6.72
N ASN A 86 7.04 11.29 7.27
CA ASN A 86 7.19 11.46 8.73
C ASN A 86 5.89 11.89 9.41
N HIS A 87 5.20 12.86 8.81
CA HIS A 87 3.81 13.15 9.15
C HIS A 87 2.91 12.35 8.22
N LEU A 88 2.38 11.23 8.71
CA LEU A 88 1.62 10.29 7.89
C LEU A 88 0.44 10.91 7.14
N ALA A 89 -0.16 11.99 7.66
CA ALA A 89 -1.23 12.72 6.97
C ALA A 89 -0.80 13.36 5.63
N LEU A 90 0.51 13.57 5.42
CA LEU A 90 1.08 14.10 4.17
C LEU A 90 1.48 13.00 3.18
N SER A 91 1.29 11.72 3.56
CA SER A 91 1.57 10.58 2.69
C SER A 91 0.70 10.61 1.44
N SER A 92 1.24 10.14 0.33
CA SER A 92 0.57 10.21 -0.97
C SER A 92 0.80 8.96 -1.79
N PHE A 93 -0.17 8.62 -2.65
CA PHE A 93 0.00 7.54 -3.61
C PHE A 93 -0.28 7.99 -5.04
N SER A 94 0.29 7.25 -6.00
CA SER A 94 0.00 7.36 -7.42
C SER A 94 -0.25 5.97 -8.02
N VAL A 95 -0.98 5.93 -9.13
CA VAL A 95 -1.28 4.71 -9.89
C VAL A 95 -0.72 4.87 -11.30
N ALA A 96 -0.02 3.86 -11.79
CA ALA A 96 0.54 3.82 -13.13
C ALA A 96 0.26 2.48 -13.82
N MET A 97 0.15 2.50 -15.14
CA MET A 97 0.21 1.28 -15.95
C MET A 97 1.66 0.80 -15.98
N ARG A 98 1.89 -0.50 -15.76
CA ARG A 98 3.20 -1.10 -15.96
C ARG A 98 3.40 -1.33 -17.46
N ARG A 99 4.36 -0.64 -18.06
CA ARG A 99 4.75 -0.82 -19.47
C ARG A 99 5.42 -2.17 -19.67
#